data_AF-A0A9D8NCH5-F1
#
_entry.id   AF-A0A9D8NCH5-F1
#
_cell.length_a   1.000
_cell.length_b   1.000
_cell.length_c   1.000
_cell.angle_alpha   90.00
_cell.angle_beta   90.00
_cell.angle_gamma   90.00
#
_symmetry.space_group_name_H-M   'P 1'
#
loop_
_entity.id
_entity.type
_entity.pdbx_description
1 polymer ?
#
loop_
_entity_poly.entity_id
_entity_poly.type
_entity_poly.pdbx_seq_one_letter_code
_entity_poly.pdbx_strand_id
1 'polypeptide(L)'
;MSKKISLCVLFALCSLLFIGCDEESYIVDWAPVEIIIYAEDSDGNSIIQQEMPGMTLTFQGETYTVRDWESVIEEKKTRAYLAQIYGFIAETYSEDSTAYRLYFGEIDGAADMDEDIVLTWPDGSKDTIHYHCSDHKEGKNPKCNRSWKLNGQKHSGGEFHFTGK
;
A
#
# COMPACT_ATOMS: atom_id res chain seq x y z
N MET A 1 37.62 -55.34 -21.81
CA MET A 1 36.52 -54.35 -21.87
C MET A 1 37.07 -52.97 -21.59
N SER A 2 36.70 -52.02 -22.44
CA SER A 2 37.46 -50.82 -22.77
C SER A 2 37.41 -49.73 -21.70
N LYS A 3 38.58 -49.21 -21.28
CA LYS A 3 38.73 -48.00 -20.44
C LYS A 3 37.94 -46.79 -20.98
N LYS A 4 37.58 -46.80 -22.28
CA LYS A 4 36.75 -45.77 -22.92
C LYS A 4 35.28 -45.81 -22.46
N ILE A 5 34.74 -46.98 -22.14
CA ILE A 5 33.36 -47.13 -21.63
C ILE A 5 33.28 -46.56 -20.20
N SER A 6 34.32 -46.75 -19.40
CA SER A 6 34.41 -46.23 -18.03
C SER A 6 34.45 -44.69 -17.97
N LEU A 7 35.06 -44.03 -18.97
CA LEU A 7 35.16 -42.58 -19.01
C LEU A 7 33.84 -41.92 -19.45
N CYS A 8 33.12 -42.54 -20.38
CA CYS A 8 31.81 -42.06 -20.83
C CYS A 8 30.74 -42.15 -19.73
N VAL A 9 30.77 -43.22 -18.92
CA VAL A 9 29.84 -43.38 -17.78
C VAL A 9 30.14 -42.35 -16.68
N LEU A 10 31.41 -42.05 -16.43
CA LEU A 10 31.81 -41.04 -15.43
C LEU A 10 31.41 -39.61 -15.88
N PHE A 11 31.58 -39.27 -17.16
CA PHE A 11 31.11 -37.99 -17.71
C PHE A 11 29.59 -37.84 -17.68
N ALA A 12 28.85 -38.92 -17.98
CA ALA A 12 27.39 -38.93 -17.92
C ALA A 12 26.86 -38.80 -16.47
N LEU A 13 27.53 -39.40 -15.48
CA LEU A 13 27.21 -39.21 -14.06
C LEU A 13 27.49 -37.77 -13.60
N CYS A 14 28.60 -37.15 -14.05
CA CYS A 14 28.92 -35.77 -13.72
C CYS A 14 27.91 -34.77 -14.32
N SER A 15 27.33 -35.05 -15.49
CA SER A 15 26.31 -34.19 -16.11
C SER A 15 24.95 -34.22 -15.39
N LEU A 16 24.67 -35.27 -14.61
CA LEU A 16 23.45 -35.36 -13.78
C LEU A 16 23.55 -34.51 -12.50
N LEU A 17 24.75 -34.09 -12.10
CA LEU A 17 24.98 -33.23 -10.93
C LEU A 17 24.75 -31.73 -11.23
N PHE A 18 24.51 -31.36 -12.49
CA PHE A 18 24.22 -29.98 -12.91
C PHE A 18 22.72 -29.73 -13.19
N ILE A 19 21.84 -30.67 -12.83
CA ILE A 19 20.40 -30.38 -12.73
C ILE A 19 20.19 -29.62 -11.42
N GLY A 20 20.71 -28.39 -11.38
CA GLY A 20 20.32 -27.41 -10.39
C GLY A 20 18.85 -27.14 -10.62
N CYS A 21 18.00 -27.67 -9.74
CA CYS A 21 16.60 -27.27 -9.64
C CYS A 21 16.59 -25.87 -8.98
N ASP A 22 17.07 -24.87 -9.70
CA ASP A 22 16.86 -23.48 -9.33
C ASP A 22 15.41 -23.17 -9.72
N GLU A 23 14.47 -23.56 -8.85
CA GLU A 23 13.27 -22.76 -8.74
C GLU A 23 13.76 -21.40 -8.23
N GLU A 24 14.02 -20.47 -9.15
CA GLU A 24 14.43 -19.11 -8.79
C GLU A 24 13.45 -18.58 -7.73
N SER A 25 13.92 -18.49 -6.49
CA SER A 25 13.14 -17.97 -5.38
C SER A 25 13.12 -16.45 -5.52
N TYR A 26 12.17 -15.94 -6.30
CA TYR A 26 11.95 -14.50 -6.39
C TYR A 26 11.33 -14.02 -5.08
N ILE A 27 12.14 -13.35 -4.28
CA ILE A 27 11.64 -12.54 -3.17
C ILE A 27 10.94 -11.33 -3.76
N VAL A 28 9.73 -11.05 -3.29
CA VAL A 28 8.91 -9.94 -3.77
C VAL A 28 9.00 -8.82 -2.75
N ASP A 29 9.35 -7.64 -3.22
CA ASP A 29 9.22 -6.42 -2.43
C ASP A 29 7.80 -5.87 -2.63
N TRP A 30 6.93 -6.09 -1.64
CA TRP A 30 5.54 -5.65 -1.71
C TRP A 30 5.47 -4.16 -1.39
N ALA A 31 5.17 -3.37 -2.43
CA ALA A 31 5.01 -1.93 -2.27
C ALA A 31 3.97 -1.61 -1.18
N PRO A 32 4.24 -0.62 -0.31
CA PRO A 32 3.26 -0.15 0.64
C PRO A 32 1.98 0.35 -0.02
N VAL A 33 0.92 0.40 0.77
CA VAL A 33 -0.41 0.76 0.32
C VAL A 33 -0.76 2.15 0.83
N GLU A 34 -1.02 3.05 -0.09
CA GLU A 34 -1.39 4.43 0.20
C GLU A 34 -2.92 4.60 0.17
N ILE A 35 -3.42 5.40 1.12
CA ILE A 35 -4.81 5.84 1.14
C ILE A 35 -4.83 7.32 0.79
N ILE A 36 -5.45 7.63 -0.34
CA ILE A 36 -5.58 8.99 -0.84
C ILE A 36 -7.06 9.33 -0.91
N ILE A 37 -7.44 10.47 -0.35
CA ILE A 37 -8.83 10.90 -0.25
C ILE A 37 -8.98 12.27 -0.90
N TYR A 38 -9.97 12.35 -1.78
CA TYR A 38 -10.44 13.55 -2.45
C TYR A 38 -11.86 13.84 -2.01
N ALA A 39 -12.15 15.10 -1.73
CA ALA A 39 -13.49 15.54 -1.37
C ALA A 39 -13.79 16.85 -2.09
N GLU A 40 -14.89 16.87 -2.83
CA GLU A 40 -15.30 17.99 -3.67
C GLU A 40 -16.72 18.45 -3.35
N ASP A 41 -16.97 19.74 -3.49
CA ASP A 41 -18.30 20.33 -3.46
C ASP A 41 -19.10 19.97 -4.73
N SER A 42 -20.35 20.43 -4.83
CA SER A 42 -21.20 20.18 -5.99
C SER A 42 -20.69 20.81 -7.29
N ASP A 43 -19.79 21.79 -7.19
CA ASP A 43 -19.22 22.52 -8.32
C ASP A 43 -17.85 21.92 -8.75
N GLY A 44 -17.39 20.87 -8.06
CA GLY A 44 -16.12 20.18 -8.33
C GLY A 44 -14.90 20.85 -7.70
N ASN A 45 -15.09 21.79 -6.77
CA ASN A 45 -13.97 22.38 -6.04
C ASN A 45 -13.61 21.50 -4.84
N SER A 46 -12.31 21.30 -4.61
CA SER A 46 -11.86 20.62 -3.40
C SER A 46 -12.35 21.37 -2.15
N ILE A 47 -12.98 20.64 -1.24
CA ILE A 47 -13.37 21.16 0.08
C ILE A 47 -12.28 20.91 1.13
N ILE A 48 -11.24 20.17 0.77
CA ILE A 48 -10.11 19.88 1.66
C ILE A 48 -9.26 21.15 1.77
N GLN A 49 -8.89 21.47 3.00
CA GLN A 49 -8.02 22.60 3.34
C GLN A 49 -6.87 22.08 4.21
N GLN A 50 -5.80 22.88 4.32
CA GLN A 50 -4.63 22.57 5.15
C GLN A 50 -5.01 22.27 6.61
N GLU A 51 -5.99 23.01 7.14
CA GLU A 51 -6.56 22.77 8.47
C GLU A 51 -8.03 22.37 8.35
N MET A 52 -8.38 21.21 8.90
CA MET A 52 -9.74 20.66 8.89
C MET A 52 -10.13 20.27 10.32
N PRO A 53 -10.44 21.25 11.21
CA PRO A 53 -10.76 20.96 12.59
C PRO A 53 -11.98 20.06 12.70
N GLY A 54 -11.89 19.04 13.57
CA GLY A 54 -12.94 18.03 13.74
C GLY A 54 -12.88 16.88 12.74
N MET A 55 -12.06 16.96 11.70
CA MET A 55 -11.83 15.84 10.80
C MET A 55 -10.81 14.86 11.41
N THR A 56 -11.17 13.58 11.45
CA THR A 56 -10.29 12.53 11.97
C THR A 56 -10.37 11.26 11.13
N LEU A 57 -9.34 10.44 11.23
CA LEU A 57 -9.30 9.09 10.69
C LEU A 57 -8.96 8.12 11.82
N THR A 58 -9.70 7.02 11.93
CA THR A 58 -9.41 5.93 12.88
C THR A 58 -8.96 4.69 12.13
N PHE A 59 -7.82 4.13 12.52
CA PHE A 59 -7.24 2.92 11.96
C PHE A 59 -6.60 2.10 13.09
N GLN A 60 -6.93 0.79 13.16
CA GLN A 60 -6.43 -0.12 14.20
C GLN A 60 -6.60 0.40 15.65
N GLY A 61 -7.68 1.13 15.91
CA GLY A 61 -7.99 1.70 17.22
C GLY A 61 -7.31 3.04 17.52
N GLU A 62 -6.37 3.47 16.70
CA GLU A 62 -5.70 4.77 16.81
C GLU A 62 -6.45 5.84 16.02
N THR A 63 -6.54 7.05 16.56
CA THR A 63 -7.24 8.18 15.92
C THR A 63 -6.28 9.31 15.59
N TYR A 64 -6.32 9.74 14.34
CA TYR A 64 -5.44 10.72 13.75
C TYR A 64 -6.24 11.96 13.36
N THR A 65 -5.84 13.12 13.87
CA THR A 65 -6.36 14.42 13.41
C THR A 65 -5.58 14.87 12.18
N VAL A 66 -6.23 15.60 11.28
CA VAL A 66 -5.57 16.21 10.11
C VAL A 66 -4.43 17.13 10.55
N ARG A 67 -3.28 17.04 9.86
CA ARG A 67 -2.11 17.90 10.03
C ARG A 67 -1.53 18.28 8.69
N ASP A 68 -0.61 19.24 8.69
CA ASP A 68 0.17 19.62 7.51
C ASP A 68 1.39 18.70 7.32
N TRP A 69 1.75 18.43 6.06
CA TRP A 69 2.90 17.63 5.65
C TRP A 69 4.22 18.16 6.23
N GLU A 70 4.39 19.48 6.33
CA GLU A 70 5.60 20.10 6.90
C GLU A 70 5.88 19.65 8.34
N SER A 71 4.86 19.20 9.08
CA SER A 71 4.99 18.73 10.46
C SER A 71 5.53 17.29 10.59
N VAL A 72 5.67 16.56 9.48
CA VAL A 72 6.00 15.13 9.44
C VAL A 72 7.47 14.87 9.05
N ILE A 73 8.19 15.91 8.61
CA ILE A 73 9.54 15.79 8.03
C ILE A 73 10.61 15.59 9.12
N GLU A 74 10.74 14.37 9.63
CA GLU A 74 12.01 13.83 10.15
C GLU A 74 12.37 12.55 9.38
N GLU A 75 12.73 12.68 8.10
CA GLU A 75 13.19 11.55 7.30
C GLU A 75 14.57 11.04 7.77
N LYS A 76 14.58 9.94 8.53
CA LYS A 76 15.79 9.11 8.67
C LYS A 76 15.92 8.21 7.46
N LYS A 77 16.69 8.67 6.46
CA LYS A 77 16.99 7.88 5.26
C LYS A 77 17.76 6.60 5.63
N THR A 78 17.13 5.45 5.45
CA THR A 78 17.81 4.15 5.49
C THR A 78 17.86 3.55 4.09
N ARG A 79 18.70 2.52 3.89
CA ARG A 79 18.76 1.81 2.60
C ARG A 79 17.53 0.94 2.33
N ALA A 80 16.73 0.65 3.36
CA ALA A 80 15.49 -0.09 3.24
C ALA A 80 14.31 0.89 3.30
N TYR A 81 13.39 0.78 2.35
CA TYR A 81 12.11 1.48 2.39
C TYR A 81 11.13 0.61 3.18
N LEU A 82 10.64 1.12 4.30
CA LEU A 82 9.66 0.42 5.14
C LEU A 82 8.42 1.29 5.20
N ALA A 83 7.25 0.66 5.06
CA ALA A 83 5.96 1.33 5.19
C ALA A 83 5.87 2.07 6.53
N GLN A 84 5.43 3.32 6.50
CA GLN A 84 5.24 4.15 7.68
C GLN A 84 3.86 4.80 7.69
N ILE A 85 3.19 4.70 8.84
CA ILE A 85 2.00 5.50 9.09
C ILE A 85 2.44 6.93 9.43
N TYR A 86 2.44 7.78 8.41
CA TYR A 86 2.74 9.21 8.51
C TYR A 86 1.64 10.01 9.25
N GLY A 87 0.49 9.38 9.49
CA GLY A 87 -0.69 10.00 10.09
C GLY A 87 -1.62 10.58 9.04
N PHE A 88 -2.60 11.36 9.47
CA PHE A 88 -3.61 11.91 8.56
C PHE A 88 -3.23 13.34 8.14
N ILE A 89 -2.91 13.52 6.87
CA ILE A 89 -2.22 14.70 6.35
C ILE A 89 -3.05 15.34 5.25
N ALA A 90 -3.20 16.66 5.28
CA ALA A 90 -3.66 17.44 4.14
C ALA A 90 -2.44 17.97 3.38
N GLU A 91 -2.35 17.67 2.08
CA GLU A 91 -1.25 18.10 1.22
C GLU A 91 -1.75 18.53 -0.16
N THR A 92 -0.96 19.33 -0.86
CA THR A 92 -1.22 19.70 -2.26
C THR A 92 -0.56 18.70 -3.20
N TYR A 93 -1.10 18.53 -4.41
CA TYR A 93 -0.51 17.67 -5.43
C TYR A 93 0.88 18.12 -5.92
N SER A 94 1.12 19.42 -5.84
CA SER A 94 2.37 20.08 -6.24
C SER A 94 2.45 21.42 -5.51
N GLU A 95 3.65 22.01 -5.48
CA GLU A 95 3.88 23.33 -4.88
C GLU A 95 2.97 24.43 -5.48
N ASP A 96 2.58 24.28 -6.75
CA ASP A 96 1.73 25.24 -7.47
C ASP A 96 0.21 24.92 -7.38
N SER A 97 -0.17 23.79 -6.80
CA SER A 97 -1.58 23.37 -6.71
C SER A 97 -2.27 24.05 -5.53
N THR A 98 -3.44 24.64 -5.77
CA THR A 98 -4.33 25.12 -4.71
C THR A 98 -5.29 24.04 -4.20
N ALA A 99 -5.38 22.90 -4.88
CA ALA A 99 -6.22 21.79 -4.49
C ALA A 99 -5.47 20.88 -3.50
N TYR A 100 -6.06 20.70 -2.32
CA TYR A 100 -5.60 19.75 -1.32
C TYR A 100 -6.24 18.39 -1.52
N ARG A 101 -5.49 17.37 -1.11
CA ARG A 101 -5.93 15.99 -0.89
C ARG A 101 -5.58 15.57 0.53
N LEU A 102 -6.17 14.47 0.97
CA LEU A 102 -5.82 13.85 2.23
C LEU A 102 -5.05 12.55 2.00
N TYR A 103 -4.04 12.33 2.82
CA TYR A 103 -3.15 11.18 2.78
C TYR A 103 -3.02 10.61 4.19
N PHE A 104 -3.11 9.28 4.35
CA PHE A 104 -3.03 8.65 5.69
C PHE A 104 -1.68 7.97 5.99
N GLY A 105 -0.78 7.92 5.01
CA GLY A 105 0.46 7.17 5.12
C GLY A 105 0.44 5.85 4.37
N GLU A 106 1.43 5.03 4.72
CA GLU A 106 1.73 3.79 4.05
C GLU A 106 1.42 2.60 4.94
N ILE A 107 0.37 1.86 4.56
CA ILE A 107 0.04 0.57 5.14
C ILE A 107 1.02 -0.48 4.60
N ASP A 108 1.50 -1.39 5.46
CA ASP A 108 2.38 -2.47 5.03
C ASP A 108 1.69 -3.36 3.98
N GLY A 109 2.20 -3.31 2.75
CA GLY A 109 1.65 -4.02 1.62
C GLY A 109 1.94 -5.52 1.62
N ALA A 110 2.85 -6.00 2.48
CA ALA A 110 3.19 -7.40 2.69
C ALA A 110 2.39 -8.05 3.83
N ALA A 111 1.70 -7.24 4.65
CA ALA A 111 0.93 -7.72 5.78
C ALA A 111 -0.44 -8.23 5.34
N ASP A 112 -0.83 -9.39 5.86
CA ASP A 112 -2.23 -9.81 5.81
C ASP A 112 -3.05 -8.88 6.71
N MET A 113 -4.14 -8.33 6.17
CA MET A 113 -4.91 -7.29 6.81
C MET A 113 -6.39 -7.38 6.41
N ASP A 114 -7.27 -7.11 7.38
CA ASP A 114 -8.73 -7.03 7.19
C ASP A 114 -9.26 -5.95 8.14
N GLU A 115 -9.12 -4.68 7.74
CA GLU A 115 -9.24 -3.54 8.64
C GLU A 115 -10.17 -2.46 8.07
N ASP A 116 -10.90 -1.82 8.97
CA ASP A 116 -11.68 -0.64 8.67
C ASP A 116 -10.87 0.63 8.97
N ILE A 117 -10.83 1.52 8.00
CA ILE A 117 -10.35 2.89 8.10
C ILE A 117 -11.59 3.77 8.15
N VAL A 118 -11.85 4.37 9.31
CA VAL A 118 -13.06 5.17 9.54
C VAL A 118 -12.73 6.64 9.46
N LEU A 119 -13.27 7.29 8.44
CA LEU A 119 -13.19 8.74 8.28
C LEU A 119 -14.35 9.40 9.03
N THR A 120 -14.04 10.38 9.87
CA THR A 120 -15.03 11.27 10.51
C THR A 120 -14.85 12.67 9.95
N TRP A 121 -15.90 13.21 9.35
CA TRP A 121 -15.92 14.55 8.76
C TRP A 121 -16.16 15.63 9.82
N PRO A 122 -15.89 16.91 9.52
CA PRO A 122 -16.15 18.02 10.45
C PRO A 122 -17.59 18.12 10.95
N ASP A 123 -18.57 17.68 10.15
CA ASP A 123 -19.99 17.64 10.53
C ASP A 123 -20.36 16.44 11.42
N GLY A 124 -19.39 15.56 11.70
CA GLY A 124 -19.56 14.33 12.47
C GLY A 124 -20.09 13.13 11.68
N SER A 125 -20.41 13.30 10.39
CA SER A 125 -20.72 12.19 9.49
C SER A 125 -19.50 11.30 9.29
N LYS A 126 -19.72 10.05 8.88
CA LYS A 126 -18.66 9.06 8.75
C LYS A 126 -18.74 8.29 7.45
N ASP A 127 -17.57 7.96 6.93
CA ASP A 127 -17.41 7.00 5.86
C ASP A 127 -16.40 5.92 6.29
N THR A 128 -16.59 4.71 5.79
CA THR A 128 -15.73 3.57 6.13
C THR A 128 -15.09 3.03 4.87
N ILE A 129 -13.77 3.09 4.83
CA ILE A 129 -12.94 2.41 3.84
C ILE A 129 -12.52 1.09 4.46
N HIS A 130 -12.90 -0.02 3.85
CA HIS A 130 -12.48 -1.34 4.27
C HIS A 130 -11.34 -1.83 3.36
N TYR A 131 -10.20 -2.15 3.95
CA TYR A 131 -9.02 -2.66 3.27
C TYR A 131 -8.81 -4.14 3.62
N HIS A 132 -8.62 -4.96 2.59
CA HIS A 132 -8.29 -6.36 2.73
C HIS A 132 -7.08 -6.72 1.87
N CYS A 133 -6.07 -7.38 2.44
CA CYS A 133 -5.01 -8.08 1.70
C CYS A 133 -4.71 -9.42 2.39
N SER A 134 -4.56 -10.46 1.59
CA SER A 134 -4.27 -11.82 2.06
C SER A 134 -3.61 -12.63 0.95
N ASP A 135 -3.19 -13.86 1.29
CA ASP A 135 -2.74 -14.87 0.33
C ASP A 135 -1.55 -14.40 -0.52
N HIS A 136 -0.55 -13.77 0.12
CA HIS A 136 0.70 -13.39 -0.52
C HIS A 136 1.41 -14.62 -1.11
N LYS A 137 1.59 -14.62 -2.43
CA LYS A 137 2.33 -15.62 -3.17
C LYS A 137 3.57 -14.98 -3.77
N GLU A 138 4.74 -15.49 -3.39
CA GLU A 138 6.02 -15.14 -3.97
C GLU A 138 6.33 -15.93 -5.26
N GLY A 139 7.47 -15.63 -5.90
CA GLY A 139 7.94 -16.29 -7.11
C GLY A 139 7.62 -15.51 -8.39
N LYS A 140 7.75 -16.19 -9.54
CA LYS A 140 7.75 -15.58 -10.88
C LYS A 140 6.49 -14.76 -11.23
N ASN A 141 5.36 -15.07 -10.59
CA ASN A 141 4.08 -14.40 -10.79
C ASN A 141 3.47 -14.07 -9.43
N PRO A 142 3.99 -13.02 -8.76
CA PRO A 142 3.58 -12.72 -7.41
C PRO A 142 2.15 -12.20 -7.37
N LYS A 143 1.40 -12.58 -6.33
CA LYS A 143 -0.01 -12.18 -6.14
C LYS A 143 -0.34 -11.94 -4.66
N CYS A 144 -1.10 -10.89 -4.34
CA CYS A 144 -1.91 -10.77 -3.11
C CYS A 144 -3.37 -10.66 -3.54
N ASN A 145 -4.28 -11.24 -2.75
CA ASN A 145 -5.70 -10.96 -2.82
C ASN A 145 -6.01 -9.61 -2.15
N ARG A 146 -5.91 -8.51 -2.92
CA ARG A 146 -6.16 -7.16 -2.42
C ARG A 146 -7.54 -6.65 -2.84
N SER A 147 -8.31 -6.11 -1.90
CA SER A 147 -9.62 -5.54 -2.20
C SER A 147 -9.97 -4.36 -1.30
N TRP A 148 -10.92 -3.56 -1.80
CA TRP A 148 -11.35 -2.32 -1.19
C TRP A 148 -12.86 -2.26 -1.17
N LYS A 149 -13.43 -1.68 -0.11
CA LYS A 149 -14.82 -1.25 -0.09
C LYS A 149 -14.92 0.17 0.46
N LEU A 150 -15.84 0.96 -0.08
CA LEU A 150 -16.26 2.23 0.49
C LEU A 150 -17.71 2.08 0.95
N ASN A 151 -17.95 2.27 2.25
CA ASN A 151 -19.26 2.11 2.89
C ASN A 151 -19.92 0.75 2.56
N GLY A 152 -19.12 -0.31 2.56
CA GLY A 152 -19.56 -1.67 2.23
C GLY A 152 -19.73 -1.96 0.74
N GLN A 153 -19.62 -0.96 -0.15
CA GLN A 153 -19.66 -1.16 -1.60
C GLN A 153 -18.26 -1.38 -2.17
N LYS A 154 -18.11 -2.32 -3.10
CA LYS A 154 -16.81 -2.63 -3.72
C LYS A 154 -16.21 -1.37 -4.37
N HIS A 155 -14.93 -1.11 -4.10
CA HIS A 155 -14.17 0.00 -4.64
C HIS A 155 -12.93 -0.50 -5.40
N SER A 156 -12.41 0.32 -6.33
CA SER A 156 -11.19 0.02 -7.08
C SER A 156 -10.03 0.87 -6.57
N GLY A 157 -9.06 0.26 -5.90
CA GLY A 157 -7.84 0.93 -5.46
C GLY A 157 -8.01 1.75 -4.17
N GLY A 158 -6.89 2.35 -3.75
CA GLY A 158 -6.75 3.14 -2.52
C GLY A 158 -7.02 4.65 -2.68
N GLU A 159 -7.51 5.09 -3.83
CA GLU A 159 -7.92 6.48 -4.07
C GLU A 159 -9.43 6.62 -3.92
N PHE A 160 -9.91 7.46 -3.03
CA PHE A 160 -11.33 7.59 -2.70
C PHE A 160 -11.84 9.00 -3.00
N HIS A 161 -12.90 9.10 -3.79
CA HIS A 161 -13.51 10.36 -4.17
C HIS A 161 -14.89 10.54 -3.50
N PHE A 162 -15.04 11.62 -2.75
CA PHE A 162 -16.29 12.02 -2.12
C PHE A 162 -16.83 13.28 -2.79
N THR A 163 -18.13 13.30 -3.06
CA THR A 163 -18.81 14.46 -3.66
C THR A 163 -19.96 14.90 -2.77
N GLY A 164 -20.15 16.22 -2.65
CA GLY A 164 -21.24 16.80 -1.86
C GLY A 164 -21.08 16.65 -0.35
N LYS A 165 -19.83 16.71 0.12
CA LYS A 165 -19.47 16.71 1.55
C LYS A 165 -19.44 18.11 2.14
#